data_AF-A0A6A6W3N3-F1
#
_entry.id   AF-A0A6A6W3N3-F1
#
_cell.length_a   1.000
_cell.length_b   1.000
_cell.length_c   1.000
_cell.angle_alpha   90.00
_cell.angle_beta   90.00
_cell.angle_gamma   90.00
#
_symmetry.space_group_name_H-M   'P 1'
#
loop_
_entity.id
_entity.type
_entity.pdbx_description
1 polymer ?
#
loop_
_entity_poly.entity_id
_entity_poly.type
_entity_poly.pdbx_seq_one_letter_code
_entity_poly.pdbx_strand_id
1 'polypeptide(L)' 'MPPMPSNAGGQAGPSTFDKLKMGGMMGGSVGLIIGFIFGATNIIRFGPGPNGMLRTLGQYMVGSGATFGY' A
#
# COMPACT_ATOMS: atom_id res chain seq x y z
N MET A 1 -36.80 4.47 -17.13
CA MET A 1 -35.68 5.24 -16.53
C MET A 1 -34.75 5.62 -17.68
N PRO A 2 -34.48 6.90 -17.95
CA PRO A 2 -33.49 7.25 -18.98
C PRO A 2 -32.09 6.77 -18.51
N PRO A 3 -31.22 6.33 -19.42
CA PRO A 3 -29.83 6.01 -19.08
C PRO A 3 -29.18 7.29 -18.54
N MET A 4 -28.58 7.22 -17.35
CA MET A 4 -27.72 8.32 -16.90
C MET A 4 -26.59 8.48 -17.92
N PRO A 5 -26.30 9.70 -18.40
CA PRO A 5 -25.19 9.94 -19.31
C PRO A 5 -23.88 9.55 -18.63
N SER A 6 -23.28 8.46 -19.11
CA SER A 6 -21.92 8.09 -18.78
C SER A 6 -20.99 9.24 -19.20
N ASN A 7 -20.47 9.97 -18.22
CA ASN A 7 -19.38 10.95 -18.38
C ASN A 7 -19.56 11.98 -19.51
N ALA A 8 -20.42 12.98 -19.29
CA ALA A 8 -20.39 14.25 -20.04
C ALA A 8 -19.31 15.20 -19.46
N GLY A 9 -18.06 14.73 -19.39
CA GLY A 9 -16.91 15.50 -18.95
C GLY A 9 -15.64 14.80 -19.42
N GLY A 10 -14.86 15.46 -20.26
CA GLY A 10 -13.69 14.91 -20.96
C GLY A 10 -12.65 14.33 -20.02
N GLN A 11 -12.81 13.06 -19.65
CA GLN A 11 -11.82 12.32 -18.89
C GLN A 11 -11.05 11.47 -19.89
N ALA A 12 -9.92 12.02 -20.35
CA ALA A 12 -8.85 11.21 -20.91
C ALA A 12 -8.72 9.96 -20.02
N GLY A 13 -8.87 8.77 -20.60
CA GLY A 13 -8.83 7.53 -19.83
C GLY A 13 -7.60 7.54 -18.91
N PRO A 14 -7.73 7.14 -17.62
CA PRO A 14 -6.67 7.33 -16.64
C PRO A 14 -5.39 6.74 -17.21
N SER A 15 -4.42 7.63 -17.46
CA SER A 15 -3.14 7.27 -18.07
C SER A 15 -2.50 6.16 -17.24
N THR A 16 -1.64 5.33 -17.83
CA THR A 16 -0.90 4.29 -17.09
C THR A 16 -0.22 4.86 -15.84
N PHE A 17 0.19 6.14 -15.88
CA PHE A 17 0.71 6.90 -14.76
C PHE A 17 -0.33 7.25 -13.68
N ASP A 18 -1.57 7.61 -14.05
CA ASP A 18 -2.66 7.82 -13.08
C ASP A 18 -3.12 6.52 -12.43
N LYS A 19 -3.11 5.42 -13.19
CA LYS A 19 -3.34 4.07 -12.64
C LYS A 19 -2.24 3.65 -11.69
N LEU A 20 -0.98 3.90 -12.04
CA LEU A 20 0.17 3.64 -11.15
C LEU A 20 0.12 4.52 -9.88
N LYS A 21 -0.30 5.78 -10.00
CA LYS A 21 -0.50 6.66 -8.84
C LYS A 21 -1.63 6.15 -7.94
N MET A 22 -2.71 5.67 -8.55
CA MET A 22 -3.86 5.11 -7.82
C MET A 22 -3.51 3.77 -7.15
N GLY A 23 -2.79 2.88 -7.85
CA GLY A 23 -2.28 1.62 -7.30
C GLY A 23 -1.21 1.84 -6.23
N GLY A 24 -0.28 2.77 -6.44
CA GLY A 24 0.68 3.20 -5.43
C GLY A 24 0.03 3.78 -4.17
N MET A 25 -1.03 4.57 -4.30
CA MET A 25 -1.76 5.10 -3.12
C MET A 25 -2.55 4.01 -2.39
N MET A 26 -3.36 3.23 -3.10
CA MET A 26 -4.19 2.18 -2.47
C MET A 26 -3.33 1.02 -1.95
N GLY A 27 -2.37 0.61 -2.74
CA GLY A 27 -1.45 -0.45 -2.45
C GLY A 27 -0.39 -0.11 -1.41
N GLY A 28 0.16 1.11 -1.46
CA GLY A 28 1.14 1.58 -0.48
C GLY A 28 0.56 1.72 0.91
N SER A 29 -0.70 2.17 1.02
CA SER A 29 -1.41 2.25 2.31
C SER A 29 -1.70 0.88 2.90
N VAL A 30 -2.22 -0.06 2.09
CA VAL A 30 -2.43 -1.46 2.53
C VAL A 30 -1.10 -2.13 2.89
N GLY A 31 -0.06 -1.95 2.08
CA GLY A 31 1.28 -2.49 2.34
C GLY A 31 1.88 -1.95 3.64
N LEU A 32 1.70 -0.67 3.96
CA LEU A 32 2.13 -0.11 5.25
C LEU A 32 1.39 -0.73 6.42
N ILE A 33 0.07 -0.94 6.32
CA ILE A 33 -0.75 -1.53 7.39
C ILE A 33 -0.36 -3.01 7.60
N ILE A 34 -0.25 -3.79 6.52
CA ILE A 34 0.16 -5.21 6.60
C ILE A 34 1.58 -5.32 7.15
N GLY A 35 2.49 -4.48 6.70
CA GLY A 35 3.86 -4.44 7.20
C GLY A 35 3.95 -4.00 8.66
N PHE A 36 3.08 -3.09 9.11
CA PHE A 36 2.97 -2.75 10.53
C PHE A 36 2.45 -3.93 11.36
N ILE A 37 1.38 -4.60 10.92
CA ILE A 37 0.78 -5.73 11.65
C ILE A 37 1.79 -6.88 11.74
N PHE A 38 2.38 -7.30 10.62
CA PHE A 38 3.38 -8.38 10.63
C PHE A 38 4.67 -7.98 11.33
N GLY A 39 5.10 -6.72 11.21
CA GLY A 39 6.28 -6.20 11.91
C GLY A 39 6.07 -6.15 13.42
N ALA A 40 4.95 -5.61 13.88
CA ALA A 40 4.60 -5.52 15.29
C ALA A 40 4.37 -6.91 15.91
N THR A 41 3.64 -7.80 15.24
CA THR A 41 3.44 -9.18 15.73
C THR A 41 4.74 -9.98 15.77
N ASN A 42 5.65 -9.83 14.80
CA ASN A 42 6.97 -10.46 14.87
C ASN A 42 7.79 -9.95 16.06
N ILE A 43 7.76 -8.64 16.31
CA ILE A 43 8.49 -8.05 17.44
C ILE A 43 7.92 -8.48 18.78
N ILE A 44 6.59 -8.53 18.92
CA ILE A 44 5.94 -8.95 20.17
C ILE A 44 6.19 -10.45 20.43
N ARG A 45 6.21 -11.28 19.37
CA ARG A 45 6.26 -12.74 19.51
C ARG A 45 7.68 -13.31 19.53
N PHE A 46 8.61 -12.74 18.78
CA PHE A 46 9.99 -13.21 18.63
C PHE A 46 11.03 -12.22 19.18
N GLY A 47 10.59 -11.07 19.70
CA GLY A 47 11.45 -10.01 20.19
C GLY A 47 11.92 -9.05 19.09
N PRO A 48 12.53 -7.91 19.46
CA PRO A 48 13.23 -7.06 18.53
C PRO A 48 14.35 -7.88 17.89
N GLY A 49 14.37 -8.01 16.56
CA GLY A 49 15.45 -8.71 15.87
C GLY A 49 16.83 -8.12 16.20
N PRO A 50 17.92 -8.72 15.71
CA PRO A 50 19.30 -8.36 16.09
C PRO A 50 19.71 -6.89 15.81
N ASN A 51 18.88 -6.12 15.13
CA ASN A 51 19.09 -4.70 14.83
C ASN A 51 18.03 -3.76 15.45
N GLY A 52 17.21 -4.24 16.41
CA GLY A 52 16.20 -3.45 17.13
C GLY A 52 14.81 -3.41 16.48
N MET A 53 13.80 -2.98 17.26
CA MET A 53 12.38 -2.99 16.86
C MET A 53 12.12 -2.16 15.60
N LEU A 54 12.66 -0.95 15.55
CA LEU A 54 12.44 -0.01 14.44
C LEU A 54 12.98 -0.55 13.11
N ARG A 55 14.07 -1.31 13.13
CA ARG A 55 14.67 -1.86 11.90
C ARG A 55 13.92 -3.10 11.41
N THR A 56 13.50 -3.99 12.31
CA THR A 56 12.64 -5.12 11.95
C THR A 56 11.29 -4.64 11.42
N LEU A 57 10.66 -3.69 12.12
CA LEU A 57 9.36 -3.12 11.73
C LEU A 57 9.48 -2.36 10.40
N GLY A 58 10.54 -1.57 10.23
CA GLY A 58 10.85 -0.89 8.96
C GLY A 58 11.07 -1.86 7.79
N GLN A 59 11.74 -2.99 8.01
CA GLN A 59 11.89 -4.03 6.98
C GLN A 59 10.55 -4.64 6.55
N TYR A 60 9.65 -4.93 7.49
CA TYR A 60 8.31 -5.43 7.17
C TYR A 60 7.44 -4.39 6.48
N MET A 61 7.51 -3.13 6.92
CA MET A 61 6.81 -2.00 6.29
C MET A 61 7.27 -1.72 4.87
N VAL A 62 8.58 -1.66 4.66
CA VAL A 62 9.16 -1.41 3.33
C VAL A 62 8.93 -2.61 2.42
N GLY A 63 9.12 -3.84 2.92
CA GLY A 63 8.85 -5.06 2.15
C GLY A 63 7.39 -5.19 1.72
N SER A 64 6.46 -4.87 2.63
CA SER A 64 5.02 -4.91 2.33
C SER A 64 4.60 -3.73 1.45
N GLY A 65 5.11 -2.53 1.71
CA GLY A 65 4.89 -1.35 0.86
C GLY A 65 5.40 -1.53 -0.58
N ALA A 66 6.54 -2.21 -0.76
CA ALA A 66 7.08 -2.52 -2.08
C ALA A 66 6.28 -3.61 -2.81
N THR A 67 5.67 -4.54 -2.08
CA THR A 67 4.89 -5.64 -2.68
C THR A 67 3.51 -5.18 -3.12
N PHE A 68 2.89 -4.29 -2.34
CA PHE A 68 1.52 -3.85 -2.59
C PHE A 68 1.44 -2.48 -3.27
N GLY A 69 2.48 -1.65 -3.24
CA GLY A 69 2.48 -0.26 -3.77
C GLY A 69 2.51 -0.10 -5.29
N TYR A 70 1.95 -1.03 -6.07
CA TYR A 70 1.83 -0.94 -7.53
C TYR A 70 0.37 -0.86 -7.96
#